data_AF-H8X7P1-F1
#
_entry.id   AF-H8X7P1-F1
#
_cell.length_a   1.000
_cell.length_b   1.000
_cell.length_c   1.000
_cell.angle_alpha   90.00
_cell.angle_beta   90.00
_cell.angle_gamma   90.00
#
_symmetry.space_group_name_H-M   'P 1'
#
loop_
_entity.id
_entity.type
_entity.pdbx_description
1 polymer ?
#
loop_
_entity_poly.entity_id
_entity_poly.type
_entity_poly.pdbx_seq_one_letter_code
_entity_poly.pdbx_strand_id
1 'polypeptide(L)'
;MSSILLDSLRDDLNESHRNALKFDTKLYQLSEKYLGDLLINDELLSTDQFTTTATNSKNITQEIAELDLQQHQINKQLSSLTDSHKDLIIDVNYDLNEINQNLTNDYAKTVAALKKSLNIDSKFHPTDYKSSRDSILSNIDTILDILELPTLCRLCILQGNYQESLEISIFIKSLIIRFPKLQLFRTISNQIESELKVMLKGLLKLLNTNLKQNHILKIFQILSKLESVDYKSLHRIYLNSRFKFIINEIGSLQPILKFNKLTYLKRFVEVYREHIYSSIHIYYTIFKNEIDKLLLNQFITTLATNLCREFVSCMPHIAPVSHDSIESELELKNSIDGLILQLIYLCKSLSTYQFEFESIILSELCYKHELISESDWIRNSSKIKKHK
;
A
#
# COMPACT_ATOMS: atom_id res chain seq x y z
N MET A 1 18.90 12.22 19.41
CA MET A 1 17.60 12.04 18.73
C MET A 1 17.15 10.59 18.73
N SER A 2 18.06 9.63 18.55
CA SER A 2 17.83 8.19 18.68
C SER A 2 17.21 7.75 20.02
N SER A 3 17.65 8.31 21.16
CA SER A 3 17.11 7.98 22.49
C SER A 3 15.63 8.33 22.68
N ILE A 4 15.19 9.50 22.20
CA ILE A 4 13.80 9.96 22.26
C ILE A 4 12.91 9.10 21.34
N LEU A 5 13.43 8.71 20.18
CA LEU A 5 12.75 7.85 19.23
C LEU A 5 12.60 6.42 19.75
N LEU A 6 13.63 5.90 20.43
CA LEU A 6 13.58 4.60 21.10
C LEU A 6 12.55 4.61 22.23
N ASP A 7 12.46 5.68 23.01
CA ASP A 7 11.45 5.82 24.07
C ASP A 7 10.03 5.95 23.50
N SER A 8 9.83 6.66 22.37
CA SER A 8 8.53 6.72 21.69
C SER A 8 8.12 5.38 21.07
N LEU A 9 9.06 4.66 20.45
CA LEU A 9 8.82 3.33 19.89
C LEU A 9 8.56 2.30 20.99
N ARG A 10 9.21 2.44 22.15
CA ARG A 10 9.02 1.56 23.32
C ARG A 10 7.55 1.51 23.75
N ASP A 11 6.79 2.58 23.56
CA ASP A 11 5.36 2.64 23.91
C ASP A 11 4.45 1.87 22.93
N ASP A 12 4.97 1.49 21.76
CA ASP A 12 4.26 0.65 20.78
C ASP A 12 4.70 -0.83 20.77
N LEU A 13 5.75 -1.20 21.53
CA LEU A 13 6.24 -2.59 21.60
C LEU A 13 5.48 -3.49 22.61
N ASN A 14 5.39 -4.80 22.33
CA ASN A 14 4.78 -5.79 23.23
C ASN A 14 5.41 -5.80 24.64
N GLU A 15 4.62 -6.13 25.66
CA GLU A 15 4.96 -6.02 27.09
C GLU A 15 6.26 -6.75 27.48
N SER A 16 6.54 -7.92 26.88
CA SER A 16 7.80 -8.66 27.08
C SER A 16 9.04 -7.94 26.56
N HIS A 17 8.94 -7.26 25.41
CA HIS A 17 10.05 -6.50 24.82
C HIS A 17 10.24 -5.15 25.51
N ARG A 18 9.15 -4.54 26.00
CA ARG A 18 9.18 -3.36 26.86
C ARG A 18 9.97 -3.61 28.15
N ASN A 19 9.75 -4.76 28.77
CA ASN A 19 10.46 -5.16 29.97
C ASN A 19 11.93 -5.52 29.66
N ALA A 20 12.20 -6.23 28.56
CA ALA A 20 13.57 -6.52 28.13
C ALA A 20 14.41 -5.25 27.88
N LEU A 21 13.83 -4.22 27.24
CA LEU A 21 14.50 -2.93 27.02
C LEU A 21 14.73 -2.12 28.32
N LYS A 22 13.95 -2.37 29.38
CA LYS A 22 14.14 -1.70 30.68
C LYS A 22 15.21 -2.37 31.55
N PHE A 23 15.31 -3.70 31.51
CA PHE A 23 16.21 -4.45 32.40
C PHE A 23 17.58 -4.75 31.78
N ASP A 24 17.72 -4.76 30.45
CA ASP A 24 19.00 -5.05 29.78
C ASP A 24 19.64 -3.79 29.16
N THR A 25 20.60 -3.21 29.88
CA THR A 25 21.33 -2.00 29.47
C THR A 25 22.14 -2.21 28.18
N LYS A 26 22.59 -3.44 27.89
CA LYS A 26 23.34 -3.73 26.65
C LYS A 26 22.42 -3.72 25.43
N LEU A 27 21.21 -4.22 25.59
CA LEU A 27 20.21 -4.28 24.53
C LEU A 27 19.68 -2.88 24.20
N TYR A 28 19.54 -2.00 25.21
CA TYR A 28 19.21 -0.59 25.00
C TYR A 28 20.29 0.11 24.15
N GLN A 29 21.57 -0.05 24.50
CA GLN A 29 22.68 0.57 23.75
C GLN A 29 22.83 0.04 22.33
N LEU A 30 22.64 -1.27 22.12
CA LEU A 30 22.65 -1.86 20.77
C LEU A 30 21.48 -1.35 19.92
N SER A 31 20.29 -1.23 20.52
CA SER A 31 19.10 -0.74 19.83
C SER A 31 19.23 0.75 19.49
N GLU A 32 19.80 1.55 20.39
CA GLU A 32 20.11 2.96 20.14
C GLU A 32 21.16 3.13 19.04
N LYS A 33 22.21 2.30 19.05
CA LYS A 33 23.24 2.30 17.99
C LYS A 33 22.65 1.89 16.65
N TYR A 34 21.82 0.85 16.61
CA TYR A 34 21.14 0.42 15.39
C TYR A 34 20.20 1.49 14.85
N LEU A 35 19.43 2.16 15.72
CA LEU A 35 18.59 3.29 15.31
C LEU A 35 19.42 4.48 14.83
N GLY A 36 20.59 4.72 15.45
CA GLY A 36 21.55 5.72 15.01
C GLY A 36 22.09 5.41 13.61
N ASP A 37 22.53 4.17 13.37
CA ASP A 37 23.01 3.73 12.06
C ASP A 37 21.90 3.76 11.00
N LEU A 38 20.65 3.49 11.39
CA LEU A 38 19.49 3.59 10.49
C LEU A 38 19.15 5.05 10.14
N LEU A 39 19.29 5.98 11.11
CA LEU A 39 19.07 7.42 10.91
C LEU A 39 20.24 8.10 10.17
N ILE A 40 21.45 7.55 10.23
CA ILE A 40 22.59 8.02 9.41
C ILE A 40 22.39 7.64 7.94
N ASN A 41 21.63 6.57 7.65
CA ASN A 41 21.22 6.19 6.29
C ASN A 41 19.98 6.98 5.82
N ASP A 42 20.08 8.32 5.84
CA ASP A 42 19.06 9.24 5.29
C ASP A 42 18.78 9.04 3.78
N GLU A 43 19.57 8.20 3.10
CA GLU A 43 19.42 7.88 1.68
C GLU A 43 18.22 6.95 1.37
N LEU A 44 17.65 6.28 2.37
CA LEU A 44 16.55 5.32 2.19
C LEU A 44 15.14 5.92 2.31
N LEU A 45 15.03 7.19 2.69
CA LEU A 45 13.74 7.86 2.93
C LEU A 45 13.60 9.23 2.24
N SER A 46 14.61 9.70 1.50
CA SER A 46 14.54 10.97 0.77
C SER A 46 13.88 10.80 -0.60
N THR A 47 12.69 11.37 -0.77
CA THR A 47 12.04 11.66 -2.07
C THR A 47 12.72 12.79 -2.87
N ASP A 48 13.98 13.12 -2.58
CA ASP A 48 14.66 14.34 -3.04
C ASP A 48 15.46 14.19 -4.36
N GLN A 49 15.07 13.27 -5.25
CA GLN A 49 15.58 13.26 -6.63
C GLN A 49 15.15 14.49 -7.46
N PHE A 50 14.44 15.46 -6.87
CA PHE A 50 14.05 16.70 -7.52
C PHE A 50 14.28 17.91 -6.60
N THR A 51 15.52 18.27 -6.29
CA THR A 51 15.93 19.68 -6.25
C THR A 51 17.45 19.79 -6.22
N THR A 52 18.02 20.40 -7.25
CA THR A 52 19.39 20.86 -7.25
C THR A 52 19.53 21.99 -6.24
N THR A 53 20.12 21.73 -5.08
CA THR A 53 21.05 22.65 -4.38
C THR A 53 21.66 21.96 -3.15
N ALA A 54 22.98 21.88 -3.17
CA ALA A 54 23.85 21.17 -2.25
C ALA A 54 23.75 21.60 -0.78
N THR A 55 24.17 20.71 0.13
CA THR A 55 25.25 21.07 1.08
C THR A 55 25.95 19.88 1.78
N ASN A 56 25.63 18.61 1.54
CA ASN A 56 26.38 17.50 2.18
C ASN A 56 26.56 16.19 1.39
N SER A 57 26.35 16.19 0.08
CA SER A 57 26.79 15.09 -0.78
C SER A 57 28.27 15.31 -1.12
N LYS A 58 29.17 14.40 -0.73
CA LYS A 58 30.48 14.31 -1.40
C LYS A 58 30.17 14.31 -2.90
N ASN A 59 30.72 15.26 -3.66
CA ASN A 59 30.47 15.30 -5.10
C ASN A 59 30.88 13.93 -5.67
N ILE A 60 30.08 13.34 -6.56
CA ILE A 60 30.35 12.03 -7.18
C ILE A 60 31.80 11.94 -7.69
N THR A 61 32.38 13.06 -8.13
CA THR A 61 33.79 13.17 -8.52
C THR A 61 34.79 12.94 -7.38
N GLN A 62 34.47 13.35 -6.16
CA GLN A 62 35.28 13.11 -4.96
C GLN A 62 35.18 11.66 -4.50
N GLU A 63 34.00 11.04 -4.60
CA GLU A 63 33.83 9.62 -4.30
C GLU A 63 34.53 8.74 -5.33
N ILE A 64 34.45 9.08 -6.62
CA ILE A 64 35.22 8.42 -7.68
C ILE A 64 36.73 8.56 -7.40
N ALA A 65 37.20 9.73 -7.02
CA ALA A 65 38.62 9.93 -6.69
C ALA A 65 39.07 9.15 -5.45
N GLU A 66 38.19 9.00 -4.44
CA GLU A 66 38.47 8.24 -3.21
C GLU A 66 38.48 6.73 -3.51
N LEU A 67 37.57 6.24 -4.35
CA LEU A 67 37.54 4.85 -4.84
C LEU A 67 38.74 4.54 -5.73
N ASP A 68 39.14 5.43 -6.64
CA ASP A 68 40.34 5.27 -7.47
C ASP A 68 41.60 5.22 -6.61
N LEU A 69 41.68 6.03 -5.55
CA LEU A 69 42.78 6.00 -4.60
C LEU A 69 42.84 4.67 -3.84
N GLN A 70 41.69 4.17 -3.37
CA GLN A 70 41.59 2.87 -2.71
C GLN A 70 41.97 1.73 -3.65
N GLN A 71 41.50 1.76 -4.90
CA GLN A 71 41.86 0.77 -5.91
C GLN A 71 43.37 0.80 -6.21
N HIS A 72 43.97 1.99 -6.29
CA HIS A 72 45.42 2.12 -6.45
C HIS A 72 46.19 1.58 -5.23
N GLN A 73 45.70 1.82 -4.01
CA GLN A 73 46.32 1.28 -2.79
C GLN A 73 46.23 -0.24 -2.73
N ILE A 74 45.06 -0.81 -3.05
CA ILE A 74 44.86 -2.26 -3.11
C ILE A 74 45.74 -2.88 -4.19
N ASN A 75 45.83 -2.27 -5.38
CA ASN A 75 46.71 -2.75 -6.45
C ASN A 75 48.19 -2.69 -6.03
N LYS A 76 48.60 -1.67 -5.28
CA LYS A 76 49.98 -1.56 -4.77
C LYS A 76 50.25 -2.62 -3.69
N GLN A 77 49.27 -2.89 -2.82
CA GLN A 77 49.34 -3.97 -1.84
C GLN A 77 49.39 -5.35 -2.52
N LEU A 78 48.53 -5.60 -3.51
CA LEU A 78 48.54 -6.82 -4.32
C LEU A 78 49.85 -6.98 -5.09
N SER A 79 50.40 -5.91 -5.66
CA SER A 79 51.72 -5.96 -6.31
C SER A 79 52.79 -6.33 -5.29
N SER A 80 52.82 -5.70 -4.11
CA SER A 80 53.80 -6.02 -3.07
C SER A 80 53.65 -7.45 -2.53
N LEU A 81 52.41 -7.93 -2.41
CA LEU A 81 52.11 -9.28 -1.95
C LEU A 81 52.50 -10.32 -3.03
N THR A 82 52.21 -10.01 -4.29
CA THR A 82 52.59 -10.82 -5.47
C THR A 82 54.11 -10.86 -5.62
N ASP A 83 54.81 -9.76 -5.38
CA ASP A 83 56.27 -9.74 -5.40
C ASP A 83 56.86 -10.53 -4.22
N SER A 84 56.24 -10.46 -3.03
CA SER A 84 56.69 -11.21 -1.84
C SER A 84 56.41 -12.71 -1.91
N HIS A 85 55.37 -13.12 -2.62
CA HIS A 85 54.93 -14.52 -2.75
C HIS A 85 55.01 -15.03 -4.18
N LYS A 86 55.84 -14.40 -5.01
CA LYS A 86 56.00 -14.72 -6.43
C LYS A 86 56.34 -16.19 -6.64
N ASP A 87 57.26 -16.71 -5.82
CA ASP A 87 57.71 -18.10 -5.93
C ASP A 87 56.59 -19.09 -5.57
N LEU A 88 55.82 -18.82 -4.50
CA LEU A 88 54.66 -19.64 -4.14
C LEU A 88 53.57 -19.61 -5.22
N ILE A 89 53.33 -18.46 -5.84
CA ILE A 89 52.33 -18.34 -6.92
C ILE A 89 52.79 -19.08 -8.17
N ILE A 90 54.09 -19.03 -8.49
CA ILE A 90 54.67 -19.76 -9.61
C ILE A 90 54.64 -21.27 -9.33
N ASP A 91 54.97 -21.71 -8.11
CA ASP A 91 54.93 -23.10 -7.69
C ASP A 91 53.50 -23.66 -7.76
N VAL A 92 52.51 -22.93 -7.24
CA VAL A 92 51.09 -23.32 -7.34
C VAL A 92 50.61 -23.36 -8.79
N ASN A 93 51.07 -22.45 -9.65
CA ASN A 93 50.72 -22.46 -11.07
C ASN A 93 51.38 -23.64 -11.79
N TYR A 94 52.62 -23.98 -11.43
CA TYR A 94 53.31 -25.15 -11.93
C TYR A 94 52.60 -26.43 -11.52
N ASP A 95 52.24 -26.57 -10.23
CA ASP A 95 51.48 -27.70 -9.70
C ASP A 95 50.09 -27.81 -10.36
N LEU A 96 49.38 -26.70 -10.53
CA LEU A 96 48.07 -26.69 -11.20
C LEU A 96 48.19 -27.07 -12.68
N ASN A 97 49.24 -26.64 -13.36
CA ASN A 97 49.49 -27.04 -14.75
C ASN A 97 49.92 -28.51 -14.85
N GLU A 98 50.73 -29.00 -13.92
CA GLU A 98 51.13 -30.40 -13.83
C GLU A 98 49.91 -31.29 -13.55
N ILE A 99 49.04 -30.89 -12.61
CA ILE A 99 47.76 -31.56 -12.35
C ILE A 99 46.87 -31.50 -13.59
N ASN A 100 46.75 -30.35 -14.27
CA ASN A 100 45.95 -30.27 -15.50
C ASN A 100 46.50 -31.15 -16.62
N GLN A 101 47.83 -31.22 -16.78
CA GLN A 101 48.45 -32.10 -17.76
C GLN A 101 48.27 -33.58 -17.40
N ASN A 102 48.41 -33.94 -16.12
CA ASN A 102 48.16 -35.29 -15.63
C ASN A 102 46.68 -35.67 -15.78
N LEU A 103 45.75 -34.78 -15.44
CA LEU A 103 44.31 -35.02 -15.57
C LEU A 103 43.88 -35.08 -17.04
N THR A 104 44.53 -34.32 -17.93
CA THR A 104 44.22 -34.39 -19.37
C THR A 104 44.82 -35.65 -20.02
N ASN A 105 46.08 -35.98 -19.72
CA ASN A 105 46.79 -37.08 -20.37
C ASN A 105 46.53 -38.43 -19.72
N ASP A 106 46.56 -38.53 -18.39
CA ASP A 106 46.35 -39.80 -17.69
C ASP A 106 44.88 -40.16 -17.60
N TYR A 107 43.95 -39.20 -17.52
CA TYR A 107 42.53 -39.55 -17.63
C TYR A 107 42.18 -40.03 -19.05
N ALA A 108 42.74 -39.42 -20.10
CA ALA A 108 42.54 -39.91 -21.46
C ALA A 108 43.16 -41.31 -21.67
N LYS A 109 44.35 -41.56 -21.13
CA LYS A 109 45.03 -42.87 -21.21
C LYS A 109 44.32 -43.94 -20.38
N THR A 110 43.88 -43.62 -19.15
CA THR A 110 43.15 -44.56 -18.29
C THR A 110 41.76 -44.85 -18.83
N VAL A 111 41.06 -43.87 -19.41
CA VAL A 111 39.78 -44.07 -20.11
C VAL A 111 39.97 -44.90 -21.38
N ALA A 112 41.05 -44.68 -22.14
CA ALA A 112 41.37 -45.50 -23.31
C ALA A 112 41.77 -46.94 -22.92
N ALA A 113 42.55 -47.10 -21.85
CA ALA A 113 42.91 -48.40 -21.29
C ALA A 113 41.70 -49.14 -20.72
N LEU A 114 40.79 -48.44 -20.03
CA LEU A 114 39.51 -48.97 -19.56
C LEU A 114 38.58 -49.35 -20.71
N LYS A 115 38.48 -48.52 -21.76
CA LYS A 115 37.75 -48.87 -22.99
C LYS A 115 38.30 -50.12 -23.65
N LYS A 116 39.63 -50.29 -23.66
CA LYS A 116 40.31 -51.45 -24.24
C LYS A 116 40.19 -52.70 -23.35
N SER A 117 40.22 -52.55 -22.03
CA SER A 117 40.05 -53.66 -21.09
C SER A 117 38.60 -54.13 -20.97
N LEU A 118 37.63 -53.24 -21.22
CA LEU A 118 36.21 -53.57 -21.15
C LEU A 118 35.68 -54.26 -22.42
N ASN A 119 36.43 -54.29 -23.53
CA ASN A 119 36.12 -55.02 -24.77
C ASN A 119 34.60 -55.05 -25.09
N ILE A 120 33.96 -53.88 -25.07
CA ILE A 120 32.51 -53.75 -25.28
C ILE A 120 32.25 -53.62 -26.78
N ASP A 121 32.29 -54.77 -27.46
CA ASP A 121 31.63 -54.98 -28.76
C ASP A 121 30.12 -55.22 -28.60
N SER A 122 29.51 -54.69 -27.53
CA SER A 122 28.06 -54.64 -27.43
C SER A 122 27.59 -53.27 -27.91
N LYS A 123 26.67 -53.31 -28.87
CA LYS A 123 25.80 -52.22 -29.30
C LYS A 123 25.10 -51.63 -28.07
N PHE A 124 25.77 -50.76 -27.33
CA PHE A 124 25.13 -49.89 -26.38
C PHE A 124 24.63 -48.70 -27.18
N HIS A 125 23.38 -48.78 -27.65
CA HIS A 125 22.67 -47.58 -28.05
C HIS A 125 22.72 -46.64 -26.82
N PRO A 126 23.28 -45.43 -26.93
CA PRO A 126 23.10 -44.44 -25.88
C PRO A 126 21.62 -44.08 -25.91
N THR A 127 20.84 -44.74 -25.07
CA THR A 127 19.44 -44.38 -24.82
C THR A 127 19.44 -42.94 -24.31
N ASP A 128 18.82 -42.04 -25.07
CA ASP A 128 18.14 -40.75 -24.78
C ASP A 128 18.60 -39.79 -23.65
N TYR A 129 19.54 -40.12 -22.78
CA TYR A 129 19.92 -39.31 -21.62
C TYR A 129 20.81 -38.11 -21.96
N LYS A 130 21.53 -38.13 -23.10
CA LYS A 130 22.30 -36.96 -23.56
C LYS A 130 21.39 -35.90 -24.16
N SER A 131 20.49 -36.28 -25.07
CA SER A 131 19.53 -35.34 -25.67
C SER A 131 18.61 -34.71 -24.63
N SER A 132 18.19 -35.46 -23.61
CA SER A 132 17.36 -34.92 -22.51
C SER A 132 18.11 -33.92 -21.63
N ARG A 133 19.41 -34.14 -21.34
CA ARG A 133 20.23 -33.18 -20.58
C ARG A 133 20.54 -31.93 -21.38
N ASP A 134 20.86 -32.06 -22.67
CA ASP A 134 21.11 -30.92 -23.55
C ASP A 134 19.83 -30.08 -23.75
N SER A 135 18.66 -30.73 -23.74
CA SER A 135 17.34 -30.05 -23.80
C SER A 135 16.96 -29.37 -22.49
N ILE A 136 17.32 -29.93 -21.33
CA ILE A 136 17.10 -29.27 -20.04
C ILE A 136 18.04 -28.07 -19.91
N LEU A 137 19.31 -28.24 -20.31
CA LEU A 137 20.32 -27.18 -20.24
C LEU A 137 19.97 -26.00 -21.17
N SER A 138 19.41 -26.26 -22.35
CA SER A 138 18.98 -25.21 -23.29
C SER A 138 17.70 -24.49 -22.87
N ASN A 139 16.87 -25.12 -22.03
CA ASN A 139 15.62 -24.55 -21.53
C ASN A 139 15.73 -24.08 -20.06
N ILE A 140 16.91 -24.16 -19.44
CA ILE A 140 17.12 -23.78 -18.04
C ILE A 140 16.73 -22.32 -17.81
N ASP A 141 17.05 -21.43 -18.73
CA ASP A 141 16.72 -20.00 -18.64
C ASP A 141 15.19 -19.81 -18.65
N THR A 142 14.49 -20.49 -19.55
CA THR A 142 13.01 -20.41 -19.61
C THR A 142 12.32 -21.01 -18.38
N ILE A 143 12.93 -22.02 -17.76
CA ILE A 143 12.44 -22.62 -16.52
C ILE A 143 12.68 -21.65 -15.35
N LEU A 144 13.83 -20.97 -15.34
CA LEU A 144 14.17 -19.96 -14.35
C LEU A 144 13.21 -18.77 -14.45
N ASP A 145 12.95 -18.26 -15.65
CA ASP A 145 11.98 -17.17 -15.89
C ASP A 145 10.60 -17.51 -15.29
N ILE A 146 10.13 -18.75 -15.49
CA ILE A 146 8.87 -19.23 -14.94
C ILE A 146 8.90 -19.29 -13.40
N LEU A 147 10.02 -19.73 -12.82
CA LEU A 147 10.23 -19.80 -11.37
C LEU A 147 10.34 -18.40 -10.75
N GLU A 148 10.75 -17.39 -11.50
CA GLU A 148 10.85 -16.00 -11.06
C GLU A 148 9.51 -15.25 -11.11
N LEU A 149 8.49 -15.76 -11.81
CA LEU A 149 7.18 -15.11 -11.94
C LEU A 149 6.50 -14.72 -10.61
N PRO A 150 6.54 -15.53 -9.52
CA PRO A 150 6.03 -15.10 -8.21
C PRO A 150 6.77 -13.89 -7.64
N THR A 151 8.10 -13.88 -7.77
CA THR A 151 8.95 -12.78 -7.32
C THR A 151 8.68 -11.51 -8.14
N LEU A 152 8.53 -11.66 -9.46
CA LEU A 152 8.14 -10.58 -10.35
C LEU A 152 6.76 -10.02 -10.00
N CYS A 153 5.78 -10.90 -9.74
CA CYS A 153 4.44 -10.50 -9.31
C CYS A 153 4.50 -9.67 -8.02
N ARG A 154 5.28 -10.11 -7.04
CA ARG A 154 5.53 -9.35 -5.80
C ARG A 154 6.15 -7.98 -6.08
N LEU A 155 7.14 -7.90 -6.97
CA LEU A 155 7.76 -6.63 -7.34
C LEU A 155 6.77 -5.68 -8.03
N CYS A 156 5.95 -6.17 -8.96
CA CYS A 156 4.91 -5.38 -9.62
C CYS A 156 3.90 -4.82 -8.62
N ILE A 157 3.52 -5.60 -7.59
CA ILE A 157 2.63 -5.14 -6.51
C ILE A 157 3.30 -4.01 -5.70
N LEU A 158 4.58 -4.15 -5.35
CA LEU A 158 5.33 -3.13 -4.60
C LEU A 158 5.50 -1.83 -5.38
N GLN A 159 5.64 -1.90 -6.70
CA GLN A 159 5.73 -0.73 -7.59
C GLN A 159 4.37 -0.08 -7.89
N GLY A 160 3.25 -0.70 -7.49
CA GLY A 160 1.89 -0.23 -7.77
C GLY A 160 1.36 -0.59 -9.17
N ASN A 161 2.06 -1.44 -9.91
CA ASN A 161 1.67 -1.96 -11.22
C ASN A 161 0.77 -3.21 -11.07
N TYR A 162 -0.44 -2.98 -10.56
CA TYR A 162 -1.40 -4.05 -10.24
C TYR A 162 -1.96 -4.78 -11.48
N GLN A 163 -2.03 -4.11 -12.63
CA GLN A 163 -2.54 -4.72 -13.87
C GLN A 163 -1.60 -5.82 -14.39
N GLU A 164 -0.30 -5.55 -14.42
CA GLU A 164 0.75 -6.54 -14.77
C GLU A 164 0.72 -7.74 -13.82
N SER A 165 0.51 -7.48 -12.52
CA SER A 165 0.40 -8.52 -11.50
C SER A 165 -0.75 -9.50 -11.77
N LEU A 166 -1.88 -9.00 -12.29
CA LEU A 166 -3.01 -9.82 -12.71
C LEU A 166 -2.73 -10.61 -13.99
N GLU A 167 -2.02 -10.03 -14.94
CA GLU A 167 -1.65 -10.69 -16.19
C GLU A 167 -0.72 -11.88 -15.93
N ILE A 168 0.24 -11.73 -15.01
CA ILE A 168 1.09 -12.84 -14.52
C ILE A 168 0.22 -13.97 -13.93
N SER A 169 -0.81 -13.64 -13.15
CA SER A 169 -1.72 -14.63 -12.58
C SER A 169 -2.53 -15.38 -13.64
N ILE A 170 -3.06 -14.66 -14.64
CA ILE A 170 -3.79 -15.25 -15.77
C ILE A 170 -2.87 -16.16 -16.58
N PHE A 171 -1.63 -15.74 -16.81
CA PHE A 171 -0.62 -16.51 -17.53
C PHE A 171 -0.31 -17.84 -16.83
N ILE A 172 -0.05 -17.84 -15.52
CA ILE A 172 0.19 -19.06 -14.76
C ILE A 172 -1.05 -19.97 -14.72
N LYS A 173 -2.26 -19.42 -14.59
CA LYS A 173 -3.51 -20.21 -14.69
C LYS A 173 -3.63 -20.89 -16.07
N SER A 174 -3.29 -20.19 -17.15
CA SER A 174 -3.26 -20.76 -18.51
C SER A 174 -2.24 -21.90 -18.63
N LEU A 175 -1.06 -21.75 -18.02
CA LEU A 175 -0.03 -22.80 -17.99
C LEU A 175 -0.47 -24.04 -17.20
N ILE A 176 -1.21 -23.87 -16.09
CA ILE A 176 -1.79 -25.00 -15.36
C ILE A 176 -2.76 -25.80 -16.24
N ILE A 177 -3.61 -25.11 -17.00
CA ILE A 177 -4.57 -25.75 -17.91
C ILE A 177 -3.84 -26.50 -19.03
N ARG A 178 -2.77 -25.90 -19.58
CA ARG A 178 -1.98 -26.50 -20.67
C ARG A 178 -1.12 -27.68 -20.20
N PHE A 179 -0.63 -27.65 -18.96
CA PHE A 179 0.27 -28.67 -18.40
C PHE A 179 -0.19 -29.19 -17.02
N PRO A 180 -1.32 -29.93 -16.95
CA PRO A 180 -1.95 -30.31 -15.68
C PRO A 180 -1.15 -31.36 -14.86
N LYS A 181 -0.17 -32.04 -15.47
CA LYS A 181 0.62 -33.09 -14.81
C LYS A 181 1.74 -32.54 -13.91
N LEU A 182 2.11 -31.26 -14.05
CA LEU A 182 3.24 -30.66 -13.35
C LEU A 182 2.79 -29.94 -12.07
N GLN A 183 3.16 -30.50 -10.91
CA GLN A 183 2.82 -29.93 -9.59
C GLN A 183 3.53 -28.59 -9.30
N LEU A 184 4.62 -28.29 -10.01
CA LEU A 184 5.38 -27.04 -9.87
C LEU A 184 4.50 -25.82 -10.17
N PHE A 185 3.76 -25.84 -11.28
CA PHE A 185 2.88 -24.72 -11.67
C PHE A 185 1.77 -24.47 -10.63
N ARG A 186 1.28 -25.52 -9.98
CA ARG A 186 0.31 -25.38 -8.89
C ARG A 186 0.92 -24.70 -7.66
N THR A 187 2.17 -25.02 -7.35
CA THR A 187 2.91 -24.38 -6.25
C THR A 187 3.17 -22.90 -6.54
N ILE A 188 3.61 -22.58 -7.76
CA ILE A 188 3.82 -21.20 -8.24
C ILE A 188 2.51 -20.40 -8.21
N SER A 189 1.41 -21.01 -8.66
CA SER A 189 0.08 -20.37 -8.60
C SER A 189 -0.35 -20.06 -7.17
N ASN A 190 -0.12 -20.97 -6.22
CA ASN A 190 -0.43 -20.72 -4.81
C ASN A 190 0.39 -19.55 -4.23
N GLN A 191 1.67 -19.43 -4.63
CA GLN A 191 2.51 -18.30 -4.23
C GLN A 191 1.96 -16.99 -4.81
N ILE A 192 1.63 -16.95 -6.09
CA ILE A 192 1.03 -15.76 -6.73
C ILE A 192 -0.31 -15.40 -6.07
N GLU A 193 -1.17 -16.38 -5.78
CA GLU A 193 -2.43 -16.13 -5.06
C GLU A 193 -2.19 -15.54 -3.66
N SER A 194 -1.12 -15.95 -2.97
CA SER A 194 -0.76 -15.37 -1.68
C SER A 194 -0.35 -13.90 -1.80
N GLU A 195 0.42 -13.54 -2.83
CA GLU A 195 0.81 -12.16 -3.13
C GLU A 195 -0.40 -11.32 -3.57
N LEU A 196 -1.30 -11.87 -4.38
CA LEU A 196 -2.55 -11.19 -4.76
C LEU A 196 -3.46 -10.90 -3.55
N LYS A 197 -3.46 -11.77 -2.52
CA LYS A 197 -4.18 -11.48 -1.26
C LYS A 197 -3.57 -10.31 -0.50
N VAL A 198 -2.24 -10.17 -0.53
CA VAL A 198 -1.54 -9.00 0.04
C VAL A 198 -1.90 -7.74 -0.75
N MET A 199 -1.87 -7.81 -2.09
CA MET A 199 -2.32 -6.74 -2.97
C MET A 199 -3.74 -6.30 -2.64
N LEU A 200 -4.68 -7.24 -2.50
CA LEU A 200 -6.08 -6.93 -2.18
C LEU A 200 -6.21 -6.20 -0.84
N LYS A 201 -5.47 -6.62 0.20
CA LYS A 201 -5.44 -5.90 1.49
C LYS A 201 -4.88 -4.49 1.34
N GLY A 202 -3.82 -4.31 0.55
CA GLY A 202 -3.22 -3.01 0.24
C GLY A 202 -4.20 -2.09 -0.49
N LEU A 203 -4.88 -2.59 -1.53
CA LEU A 203 -5.90 -1.88 -2.29
C LEU A 203 -7.08 -1.46 -1.41
N LEU A 204 -7.57 -2.36 -0.54
CA LEU A 204 -8.64 -2.04 0.43
C LEU A 204 -8.21 -0.95 1.41
N LYS A 205 -6.96 -0.95 1.86
CA LYS A 205 -6.42 0.10 2.73
C LYS A 205 -6.33 1.43 1.97
N LEU A 206 -5.87 1.40 0.72
CA LEU A 206 -5.77 2.57 -0.14
C LEU A 206 -7.15 3.19 -0.42
N LEU A 207 -8.19 2.37 -0.62
CA LEU A 207 -9.58 2.84 -0.78
C LEU A 207 -10.16 3.58 0.44
N ASN A 208 -9.55 3.44 1.63
CA ASN A 208 -9.94 4.19 2.83
C ASN A 208 -9.26 5.56 2.93
N THR A 209 -8.36 5.90 1.99
CA THR A 209 -7.64 7.19 1.95
C THR A 209 -8.26 8.14 0.94
N ASN A 210 -7.84 9.41 0.96
CA ASN A 210 -8.32 10.40 0.01
C ASN A 210 -7.73 10.13 -1.38
N LEU A 211 -8.51 9.46 -2.24
CA LEU A 211 -8.12 9.13 -3.62
C LEU A 211 -8.90 9.93 -4.64
N LYS A 212 -8.23 10.34 -5.72
CA LYS A 212 -8.91 10.89 -6.90
C LYS A 212 -9.81 9.83 -7.55
N GLN A 213 -10.92 10.27 -8.12
CA GLN A 213 -11.91 9.42 -8.80
C GLN A 213 -11.28 8.42 -9.78
N ASN A 214 -10.29 8.85 -10.58
CA ASN A 214 -9.61 7.99 -11.54
C ASN A 214 -8.88 6.80 -10.90
N HIS A 215 -8.28 6.99 -9.73
CA HIS A 215 -7.61 5.90 -9.02
C HIS A 215 -8.61 4.91 -8.43
N ILE A 216 -9.73 5.40 -7.90
CA ILE A 216 -10.81 4.53 -7.42
C ILE A 216 -11.34 3.66 -8.56
N LEU A 217 -11.62 4.24 -9.73
CA LEU A 217 -12.07 3.49 -10.91
C LEU A 217 -11.07 2.40 -11.31
N LYS A 218 -9.77 2.72 -11.36
CA LYS A 218 -8.71 1.73 -11.67
C LYS A 218 -8.68 0.60 -10.65
N ILE A 219 -8.75 0.90 -9.35
CA ILE A 219 -8.76 -0.12 -8.29
C ILE A 219 -10.00 -1.03 -8.44
N PHE A 220 -11.16 -0.46 -8.73
CA PHE A 220 -12.38 -1.27 -8.92
C PHE A 220 -12.34 -2.10 -10.20
N GLN A 221 -11.73 -1.61 -11.28
CA GLN A 221 -11.46 -2.41 -12.49
C GLN A 221 -10.54 -3.60 -12.21
N ILE A 222 -9.51 -3.39 -11.38
CA ILE A 222 -8.62 -4.47 -10.93
C ILE A 222 -9.42 -5.46 -10.07
N LEU A 223 -10.16 -4.99 -9.06
CA LEU A 223 -10.97 -5.84 -8.19
C LEU A 223 -12.04 -6.63 -8.95
N SER A 224 -12.67 -6.06 -9.98
CA SER A 224 -13.65 -6.78 -10.81
C SER A 224 -13.03 -7.86 -11.68
N LYS A 225 -11.73 -7.74 -12.02
CA LYS A 225 -10.98 -8.77 -12.75
C LYS A 225 -10.53 -9.92 -11.84
N LEU A 226 -10.50 -9.71 -10.51
CA LEU A 226 -10.24 -10.80 -9.59
C LEU A 226 -11.48 -11.69 -9.47
N GLU A 227 -11.33 -12.92 -9.95
CA GLU A 227 -12.34 -13.99 -9.91
C GLU A 227 -12.87 -14.30 -8.49
N SER A 228 -12.16 -13.86 -7.45
CA SER A 228 -12.51 -14.06 -6.04
C SER A 228 -13.56 -13.07 -5.49
N VAL A 229 -13.85 -11.96 -6.17
CA VAL A 229 -14.72 -10.90 -5.64
C VAL A 229 -16.06 -10.86 -6.37
N ASP A 230 -17.11 -11.26 -5.66
CA ASP A 230 -18.49 -11.16 -6.16
C ASP A 230 -18.95 -9.70 -6.29
N TYR A 231 -19.81 -9.40 -7.26
CA TYR A 231 -20.33 -8.05 -7.53
C TYR A 231 -21.00 -7.47 -6.27
N LYS A 232 -21.83 -8.25 -5.57
CA LYS A 232 -22.46 -7.83 -4.29
C LYS A 232 -21.44 -7.48 -3.22
N SER A 233 -20.32 -8.20 -3.18
CA SER A 233 -19.23 -7.92 -2.26
C SER A 233 -18.47 -6.66 -2.66
N LEU A 234 -18.35 -6.37 -3.95
CA LEU A 234 -17.76 -5.14 -4.48
C LEU A 234 -18.56 -3.89 -4.06
N HIS A 235 -19.90 -3.95 -4.11
CA HIS A 235 -20.77 -2.89 -3.58
C HIS A 235 -20.51 -2.61 -2.10
N ARG A 236 -20.48 -3.67 -1.28
CA ARG A 236 -20.20 -3.56 0.16
C ARG A 236 -18.80 -3.03 0.44
N ILE A 237 -17.79 -3.49 -0.29
CA ILE A 237 -16.42 -3.03 -0.16
C ILE A 237 -16.33 -1.53 -0.42
N TYR A 238 -16.93 -1.05 -1.52
CA TYR A 238 -16.95 0.36 -1.86
C TYR A 238 -17.62 1.21 -0.78
N LEU A 239 -18.86 0.87 -0.40
CA LEU A 239 -19.62 1.67 0.56
C LEU A 239 -18.96 1.67 1.94
N ASN A 240 -18.41 0.54 2.37
CA ASN A 240 -17.66 0.43 3.63
C ASN A 240 -16.36 1.23 3.59
N SER A 241 -15.60 1.19 2.49
CA SER A 241 -14.35 1.96 2.39
C SER A 241 -14.62 3.46 2.39
N ARG A 242 -15.65 3.91 1.67
CA ARG A 242 -16.09 5.31 1.68
C ARG A 242 -16.65 5.73 3.04
N PHE A 243 -17.37 4.85 3.73
CA PHE A 243 -17.83 5.12 5.10
C PHE A 243 -16.63 5.37 6.03
N LYS A 244 -15.64 4.46 6.03
CA LYS A 244 -14.43 4.61 6.84
C LYS A 244 -13.64 5.86 6.49
N PHE A 245 -13.52 6.17 5.21
CA PHE A 245 -12.89 7.40 4.74
C PHE A 245 -13.58 8.64 5.33
N ILE A 246 -14.90 8.75 5.19
CA ILE A 246 -15.68 9.88 5.72
C ILE A 246 -15.52 10.00 7.25
N ILE A 247 -15.59 8.89 7.98
CA ILE A 247 -15.40 8.88 9.44
C ILE A 247 -13.98 9.32 9.83
N ASN A 248 -12.94 8.93 9.08
CA ASN A 248 -11.57 9.36 9.33
C ASN A 248 -11.39 10.86 9.07
N GLU A 249 -11.96 11.39 7.99
CA GLU A 249 -11.95 12.83 7.69
C GLU A 249 -12.67 13.62 8.80
N ILE A 250 -13.80 13.12 9.31
CA ILE A 250 -14.48 13.70 10.49
C ILE A 250 -13.58 13.63 11.74
N GLY A 251 -12.89 12.51 11.95
CA GLY A 251 -11.93 12.35 13.04
C GLY A 251 -10.84 13.41 13.03
N SER A 252 -10.40 13.84 11.84
CA SER A 252 -9.42 14.92 11.69
C SER A 252 -9.95 16.30 12.16
N LEU A 253 -11.27 16.48 12.23
CA LEU A 253 -11.91 17.71 12.70
C LEU A 253 -12.07 17.78 14.22
N GLN A 254 -11.84 16.68 14.94
CA GLN A 254 -11.94 16.62 16.42
C GLN A 254 -11.14 17.70 17.18
N PRO A 255 -9.94 18.14 16.72
CA PRO A 255 -9.24 19.25 17.37
C PRO A 255 -10.05 20.55 17.35
N ILE A 256 -10.83 20.82 16.30
CA ILE A 256 -11.61 22.06 16.12
C ILE A 256 -12.78 22.12 17.10
N LEU A 257 -13.33 20.95 17.49
CA LEU A 257 -14.40 20.83 18.48
C LEU A 257 -14.01 21.47 19.83
N LYS A 258 -12.71 21.44 20.18
CA LYS A 258 -12.19 22.02 21.42
C LYS A 258 -12.13 23.55 21.39
N PHE A 259 -12.02 24.15 20.21
CA PHE A 259 -11.86 25.59 20.05
C PHE A 259 -13.18 26.31 19.79
N ASN A 260 -13.95 25.84 18.79
CA ASN A 260 -15.20 26.48 18.41
C ASN A 260 -16.19 25.45 17.84
N LYS A 261 -17.22 25.13 18.63
CA LYS A 261 -18.25 24.14 18.30
C LYS A 261 -19.08 24.54 17.07
N LEU A 262 -19.33 25.84 16.87
CA LEU A 262 -20.10 26.35 15.74
C LEU A 262 -19.31 26.28 14.43
N THR A 263 -18.03 26.65 14.45
CA THR A 263 -17.13 26.50 13.30
C THR A 263 -16.87 25.04 12.97
N TYR A 264 -16.76 24.18 13.99
CA TYR A 264 -16.72 22.73 13.82
C TYR A 264 -17.96 22.21 13.09
N LEU A 265 -19.18 22.57 13.53
CA LEU A 265 -20.41 22.11 12.88
C LEU A 265 -20.52 22.58 11.41
N LYS A 266 -20.12 23.82 11.11
CA LYS A 266 -20.12 24.32 9.72
C LYS A 266 -19.18 23.48 8.85
N ARG A 267 -17.95 23.25 9.35
CA ARG A 267 -16.96 22.43 8.65
C ARG A 267 -17.37 20.97 8.53
N PHE A 268 -18.03 20.43 9.55
CA PHE A 268 -18.55 19.07 9.58
C PHE A 268 -19.61 18.86 8.49
N VAL A 269 -20.57 19.79 8.33
CA VAL A 269 -21.57 19.72 7.25
C VAL A 269 -20.94 19.86 5.87
N GLU A 270 -19.91 20.70 5.72
CA GLU A 270 -19.16 20.84 4.46
C GLU A 270 -18.49 19.53 4.05
N VAL A 271 -17.79 18.86 4.97
CA VAL A 271 -17.14 17.56 4.73
C VAL A 271 -18.16 16.49 4.34
N TYR A 272 -19.31 16.45 5.03
CA TYR A 272 -20.42 15.56 4.66
C TYR A 272 -20.91 15.83 3.24
N ARG A 273 -21.13 17.10 2.87
CA ARG A 273 -21.57 17.47 1.53
C ARG A 273 -20.58 17.04 0.46
N GLU A 274 -19.31 17.40 0.62
CA GLU A 274 -18.29 17.13 -0.39
C GLU A 274 -18.09 15.63 -0.60
N HIS A 275 -17.98 14.87 0.50
CA HIS A 275 -17.65 13.46 0.42
C HIS A 275 -18.85 12.55 0.17
N ILE A 276 -20.05 12.85 0.66
CA ILE A 276 -21.22 12.01 0.37
C ILE A 276 -21.61 12.16 -1.10
N TYR A 277 -21.71 13.40 -1.61
CA TYR A 277 -22.07 13.63 -3.01
C TYR A 277 -21.07 12.95 -3.96
N SER A 278 -19.77 13.17 -3.76
CA SER A 278 -18.74 12.53 -4.58
C SER A 278 -18.77 11.00 -4.46
N SER A 279 -18.99 10.44 -3.26
CA SER A 279 -19.10 8.99 -3.07
C SER A 279 -20.27 8.39 -3.83
N ILE A 280 -21.43 9.05 -3.81
CA ILE A 280 -22.62 8.58 -4.53
C ILE A 280 -22.40 8.73 -6.04
N HIS A 281 -21.91 9.87 -6.50
CA HIS A 281 -21.63 10.10 -7.91
C HIS A 281 -20.68 9.03 -8.50
N ILE A 282 -19.60 8.73 -7.79
CA ILE A 282 -18.63 7.70 -8.21
C ILE A 282 -19.26 6.30 -8.15
N TYR A 283 -20.12 6.02 -7.17
CA TYR A 283 -20.85 4.75 -7.08
C TYR A 283 -21.74 4.53 -8.32
N TYR A 284 -22.54 5.53 -8.70
CA TYR A 284 -23.35 5.47 -9.92
C TYR A 284 -22.49 5.35 -11.18
N THR A 285 -21.28 5.91 -11.17
CA THR A 285 -20.33 5.82 -12.30
C THR A 285 -19.71 4.41 -12.43
N ILE A 286 -19.38 3.76 -11.32
CA ILE A 286 -18.80 2.41 -11.28
C ILE A 286 -19.87 1.37 -11.61
N PHE A 287 -21.03 1.45 -10.97
CA PHE A 287 -22.02 0.38 -10.95
C PHE A 287 -23.22 0.63 -11.86
N LYS A 288 -23.16 1.61 -12.77
CA LYS A 288 -24.20 2.10 -13.71
C LYS A 288 -25.51 1.30 -13.79
N ASN A 289 -25.45 0.00 -14.13
CA ASN A 289 -26.62 -0.85 -14.38
C ASN A 289 -27.05 -1.75 -13.21
N GLU A 290 -26.22 -1.96 -12.18
CA GLU A 290 -26.45 -2.87 -11.05
C GLU A 290 -26.47 -2.14 -9.71
N ILE A 291 -27.21 -1.03 -9.62
CA ILE A 291 -27.24 -0.20 -8.41
C ILE A 291 -28.04 -0.92 -7.31
N ASP A 292 -27.34 -1.39 -6.28
CA ASP A 292 -27.98 -1.85 -5.04
C ASP A 292 -28.52 -0.65 -4.24
N LYS A 293 -29.80 -0.34 -4.44
CA LYS A 293 -30.51 0.75 -3.75
C LYS A 293 -30.65 0.50 -2.26
N LEU A 294 -30.73 -0.76 -1.81
CA LEU A 294 -30.90 -1.09 -0.39
C LEU A 294 -29.63 -0.75 0.39
N LEU A 295 -28.47 -1.21 -0.10
CA LEU A 295 -27.18 -0.91 0.52
C LEU A 295 -26.89 0.58 0.52
N LEU A 296 -27.23 1.27 -0.57
CA LEU A 296 -27.05 2.71 -0.67
C LEU A 296 -27.94 3.49 0.31
N ASN A 297 -29.21 3.08 0.46
CA ASN A 297 -30.11 3.64 1.47
C ASN A 297 -29.61 3.40 2.89
N GLN A 298 -29.10 2.20 3.20
CA GLN A 298 -28.51 1.90 4.51
C GLN A 298 -27.28 2.78 4.80
N PHE A 299 -26.39 2.94 3.81
CA PHE A 299 -25.23 3.82 3.91
C PHE A 299 -25.62 5.26 4.19
N ILE A 300 -26.57 5.81 3.43
CA ILE A 300 -27.06 7.18 3.58
C ILE A 300 -27.78 7.36 4.92
N THR A 301 -28.64 6.43 5.31
CA THR A 301 -29.37 6.47 6.59
C THR A 301 -28.41 6.45 7.77
N THR A 302 -27.37 5.61 7.73
CA THR A 302 -26.36 5.53 8.79
C THR A 302 -25.54 6.82 8.91
N LEU A 303 -25.21 7.44 7.78
CA LEU A 303 -24.53 8.74 7.78
C LEU A 303 -25.45 9.86 8.28
N ALA A 304 -26.72 9.84 7.88
CA ALA A 304 -27.73 10.80 8.33
C ALA A 304 -27.92 10.74 9.85
N THR A 305 -28.06 9.54 10.42
CA THR A 305 -28.22 9.36 11.88
C THR A 305 -26.96 9.75 12.63
N ASN A 306 -25.77 9.43 12.11
CA ASN A 306 -24.50 9.89 12.69
C ASN A 306 -24.39 11.42 12.69
N LEU A 307 -24.79 12.08 11.60
CA LEU A 307 -24.86 13.54 11.53
C LEU A 307 -25.83 14.08 12.58
N CYS A 308 -27.05 13.54 12.65
CA CYS A 308 -28.05 13.99 13.63
C CYS A 308 -27.55 13.84 15.07
N ARG A 309 -26.89 12.72 15.40
CA ARG A 309 -26.31 12.50 16.73
C ARG A 309 -25.23 13.54 17.08
N GLU A 310 -24.34 13.86 16.14
CA GLU A 310 -23.31 14.90 16.34
C GLU A 310 -23.94 16.28 16.55
N PHE A 311 -25.00 16.59 15.79
CA PHE A 311 -25.77 17.81 15.97
C PHE A 311 -26.46 17.88 17.34
N VAL A 312 -27.12 16.79 17.77
CA VAL A 312 -27.76 16.69 19.09
C VAL A 312 -26.76 16.82 20.23
N SER A 313 -25.53 16.33 20.05
CA SER A 313 -24.45 16.48 21.03
C SER A 313 -23.90 17.92 21.08
N CYS A 314 -23.76 18.58 19.94
CA CYS A 314 -23.11 19.90 19.87
C CYS A 314 -24.07 21.09 20.10
N MET A 315 -25.33 21.00 19.62
CA MET A 315 -26.30 22.08 19.68
C MET A 315 -26.65 22.58 21.10
N PRO A 316 -26.84 21.71 22.12
CA PRO A 316 -27.13 22.15 23.49
C PRO A 316 -26.01 22.98 24.13
N HIS A 317 -24.78 22.84 23.62
CA HIS A 317 -23.62 23.61 24.10
C HIS A 317 -23.36 24.90 23.31
N ILE A 318 -24.15 25.15 22.26
CA ILE A 318 -24.15 26.40 21.49
C ILE A 318 -25.31 27.30 21.95
N ALA A 319 -26.35 26.73 22.58
CA ALA A 319 -27.34 27.48 23.32
C ALA A 319 -26.67 28.25 24.48
N PRO A 320 -26.91 29.56 24.61
CA PRO A 320 -26.12 30.41 25.48
C PRO A 320 -26.37 30.07 26.95
N VAL A 321 -25.34 29.57 27.62
CA VAL A 321 -25.23 29.62 29.08
C VAL A 321 -24.83 31.06 29.43
N SER A 322 -25.82 31.96 29.51
CA SER A 322 -25.79 33.30 30.12
C SER A 322 -24.73 34.33 29.65
N HIS A 323 -25.20 35.43 29.01
CA HIS A 323 -24.87 36.87 29.25
C HIS A 323 -24.77 37.78 27.99
N ASP A 324 -25.74 38.71 27.91
CA ASP A 324 -25.58 40.18 27.82
C ASP A 324 -25.37 40.99 26.52
N SER A 325 -25.74 40.53 25.31
CA SER A 325 -26.05 41.48 24.22
C SER A 325 -27.00 40.95 23.14
N ILE A 326 -27.93 41.79 22.69
CA ILE A 326 -28.88 41.53 21.58
C ILE A 326 -28.13 41.26 20.26
N GLU A 327 -26.94 41.85 20.09
CA GLU A 327 -26.06 41.66 18.94
C GLU A 327 -25.50 40.24 18.88
N SER A 328 -25.02 39.69 20.01
CA SER A 328 -24.51 38.31 20.08
C SER A 328 -25.60 37.27 19.82
N GLU A 329 -26.84 37.55 20.24
CA GLU A 329 -27.99 36.66 20.00
C GLU A 329 -28.42 36.65 18.52
N LEU A 330 -28.35 37.82 17.86
CA LEU A 330 -28.62 37.95 16.42
C LEU A 330 -27.54 37.27 15.57
N GLU A 331 -26.26 37.38 15.93
CA GLU A 331 -25.16 36.70 15.25
C GLU A 331 -25.21 35.18 15.40
N LEU A 332 -25.59 34.68 16.58
CA LEU A 332 -25.83 33.26 16.83
C LEU A 332 -26.97 32.74 15.95
N LYS A 333 -28.08 33.47 15.89
CA LYS A 333 -29.25 33.12 15.07
C LYS A 333 -28.93 33.13 13.58
N ASN A 334 -28.16 34.10 13.09
CA ASN A 334 -27.67 34.15 11.71
C ASN A 334 -26.72 32.98 11.39
N SER A 335 -25.89 32.58 12.34
CA SER A 335 -24.99 31.43 12.16
C SER A 335 -25.72 30.09 12.16
N ILE A 336 -26.75 29.94 12.98
CA ILE A 336 -27.66 28.78 12.96
C ILE A 336 -28.44 28.75 11.64
N ASP A 337 -28.94 29.89 11.15
CA ASP A 337 -29.56 30.01 9.83
C ASP A 337 -28.59 29.58 8.71
N GLY A 338 -27.32 29.94 8.81
CA GLY A 338 -26.26 29.47 7.90
C GLY A 338 -26.04 27.96 7.94
N LEU A 339 -26.05 27.35 9.13
CA LEU A 339 -25.97 25.89 9.31
C LEU A 339 -27.19 25.17 8.72
N ILE A 340 -28.40 25.69 8.98
CA ILE A 340 -29.64 25.16 8.41
C ILE A 340 -29.59 25.22 6.88
N LEU A 341 -29.11 26.34 6.33
CA LEU A 341 -28.94 26.48 4.89
C LEU A 341 -27.96 25.43 4.33
N GLN A 342 -26.83 25.22 5.01
CA GLN A 342 -25.88 24.17 4.66
C GLN A 342 -26.48 22.76 4.79
N LEU A 343 -27.39 22.49 5.72
CA LEU A 343 -28.10 21.20 5.78
C LEU A 343 -29.11 21.06 4.63
N ILE A 344 -29.88 22.09 4.32
CA ILE A 344 -30.87 22.05 3.23
C ILE A 344 -30.19 21.84 1.88
N TYR A 345 -29.09 22.55 1.63
CA TYR A 345 -28.32 22.35 0.40
C TYR A 345 -27.76 20.91 0.32
N LEU A 346 -27.49 20.24 1.46
CA LEU A 346 -26.97 18.86 1.48
C LEU A 346 -28.10 17.93 1.07
N CYS A 347 -29.28 18.07 1.68
CA CYS A 347 -30.50 17.38 1.28
C CYS A 347 -30.79 17.56 -0.23
N LYS A 348 -30.69 18.80 -0.74
CA LYS A 348 -30.90 19.12 -2.15
C LYS A 348 -29.93 18.38 -3.08
N SER A 349 -28.65 18.32 -2.72
CA SER A 349 -27.63 17.62 -3.51
C SER A 349 -27.85 16.11 -3.57
N LEU A 350 -28.48 15.54 -2.54
CA LEU A 350 -28.82 14.12 -2.46
C LEU A 350 -30.18 13.80 -3.10
N SER A 351 -31.09 14.78 -3.15
CA SER A 351 -32.38 14.68 -3.82
C SER A 351 -32.24 14.40 -5.33
N THR A 352 -31.13 14.82 -5.95
CA THR A 352 -30.77 14.45 -7.34
C THR A 352 -30.78 12.93 -7.57
N TYR A 353 -30.51 12.15 -6.52
CA TYR A 353 -30.47 10.69 -6.57
C TYR A 353 -31.71 10.02 -5.94
N GLN A 354 -32.79 10.79 -5.72
CA GLN A 354 -34.07 10.32 -5.15
C GLN A 354 -33.98 9.77 -3.71
N PHE A 355 -33.01 10.24 -2.91
CA PHE A 355 -32.91 9.85 -1.50
C PHE A 355 -33.71 10.76 -0.58
N GLU A 356 -34.43 10.16 0.38
CA GLU A 356 -35.22 10.84 1.42
C GLU A 356 -34.36 11.30 2.61
N PHE A 357 -33.19 11.88 2.31
CA PHE A 357 -32.29 12.41 3.34
C PHE A 357 -32.91 13.56 4.14
N GLU A 358 -33.76 14.35 3.48
CA GLU A 358 -34.51 15.46 4.08
C GLU A 358 -35.50 14.97 5.14
N SER A 359 -36.24 13.90 4.86
CA SER A 359 -37.21 13.31 5.79
C SER A 359 -36.54 12.83 7.08
N ILE A 360 -35.35 12.23 6.98
CA ILE A 360 -34.59 11.74 8.13
C ILE A 360 -34.13 12.91 9.00
N ILE A 361 -33.57 13.96 8.38
CA ILE A 361 -33.10 15.16 9.11
C ILE A 361 -34.27 15.87 9.79
N LEU A 362 -35.40 16.05 9.09
CA LEU A 362 -36.60 16.64 9.68
C LEU A 362 -37.13 15.80 10.85
N SER A 363 -37.19 14.48 10.71
CA SER A 363 -37.66 13.58 11.77
C SER A 363 -36.80 13.65 13.04
N GLU A 364 -35.48 13.73 12.90
CA GLU A 364 -34.55 13.70 14.03
C GLU A 364 -34.35 15.10 14.64
N LEU A 365 -34.11 16.13 13.82
CA LEU A 365 -33.77 17.47 14.31
C LEU A 365 -35.00 18.33 14.65
N CYS A 366 -36.08 18.22 13.88
CA CYS A 366 -37.28 19.03 14.11
C CYS A 366 -38.27 18.34 15.05
N TYR A 367 -38.58 17.04 14.83
CA TYR A 367 -39.65 16.36 15.57
C TYR A 367 -39.19 15.63 16.84
N LYS A 368 -37.98 15.04 16.87
CA LYS A 368 -37.50 14.28 18.04
C LYS A 368 -36.74 15.12 19.07
N HIS A 369 -35.94 16.07 18.62
CA HIS A 369 -35.05 16.84 19.50
C HIS A 369 -35.39 18.34 19.58
N GLU A 370 -36.35 18.84 18.80
CA GLU A 370 -36.80 20.25 18.78
C GLU A 370 -35.66 21.29 18.68
N LEU A 371 -34.53 20.93 18.06
CA LEU A 371 -33.34 21.79 18.00
C LEU A 371 -33.45 22.86 16.91
N ILE A 372 -34.30 22.64 15.92
CA ILE A 372 -34.59 23.57 14.82
C ILE A 372 -36.11 23.65 14.71
N SER A 373 -36.67 24.87 14.73
CA SER A 373 -38.11 25.03 14.52
C SER A 373 -38.47 24.72 13.06
N GLU A 374 -39.60 24.05 12.84
CA GLU A 374 -40.12 23.77 11.50
C GLU A 374 -40.27 25.08 10.68
N SER A 375 -40.58 26.19 11.36
CA SER A 375 -40.66 27.53 10.78
C SER A 375 -39.32 28.08 10.27
N ASP A 376 -38.20 27.81 10.96
CA ASP A 376 -36.86 28.23 10.52
C ASP A 376 -36.37 27.36 9.35
N TRP A 377 -36.70 26.07 9.33
CA TRP A 377 -36.43 25.19 8.20
C TRP A 377 -37.18 25.64 6.93
N ILE A 378 -38.48 25.90 7.05
CA ILE A 378 -39.32 26.40 5.94
C ILE A 378 -38.83 27.78 5.48
N ARG A 379 -38.49 28.69 6.41
CA ARG A 379 -37.93 30.02 6.08
C ARG A 379 -36.66 29.88 5.25
N ASN A 380 -35.70 29.06 5.67
CA ASN A 380 -34.45 28.89 4.95
C ASN A 380 -34.60 28.07 3.66
N SER A 381 -35.53 27.11 3.60
CA SER A 381 -35.86 26.37 2.39
C SER A 381 -36.47 27.28 1.31
N SER A 382 -37.27 28.28 1.72
CA SER A 382 -37.84 29.29 0.81
C SER A 382 -36.78 30.21 0.18
N LYS A 383 -35.67 30.51 0.88
CA LYS A 383 -34.56 31.31 0.35
C LYS A 383 -33.88 30.64 -0.84
N ILE A 384 -33.82 29.30 -0.86
CA ILE A 384 -33.19 28.52 -1.94
C ILE A 384 -34.09 28.44 -3.19
N LYS A 385 -35.42 28.55 -3.05
CA LYS A 385 -36.35 28.53 -4.20
C LYS A 385 -36.27 29.78 -5.09
N LYS A 386 -35.63 30.86 -4.66
CA LYS A 386 -35.53 32.13 -5.42
C LYS A 386 -34.41 32.20 -6.46
N HIS A 387 -33.54 31.18 -6.55
CA HIS A 387 -32.49 31.11 -7.58
C HIS A 387 -32.73 29.91 -8.51
N LYS A 388 -33.79 29.99 -9.31
CA LYS A 388 -33.99 29.12 -10.48
C LYS A 388 -33.84 29.96 -11.74
#